data_AF-A0A3P7ITR8-F1
#
_entry.id   AF-A0A3P7ITR8-F1
#
_cell.length_a   1.000
_cell.length_b   1.000
_cell.length_c   1.000
_cell.angle_alpha   90.00
_cell.angle_beta   90.00
_cell.angle_gamma   90.00
#
_symmetry.space_group_name_H-M   'P 1'
#
loop_
_entity.id
_entity.type
_entity.pdbx_description
1 polymer ?
#
loop_
_entity_poly.entity_id
_entity_poly.type
_entity_poly.pdbx_seq_one_letter_code
_entity_poly.pdbx_strand_id
1 'polypeptide(L)'
;MIIVFRPTKNYLKHLPVPDFDVFLTPCMMKEHARMSKKQEMPKLDMSRCELPCPAGTSRAGDKVQWRKAIKNAKAQNEHLVMRQINLELMEEYAPESYLRRNKELEQLCTEAERELRRTKEQVMEIHARRKMAQLEAGRQLKELEGSWVAMVTNNYRLVGSHR
;
A
#
# COMPACT_ATOMS: atom_id res chain seq x y z
N MET A 1 2.06 25.39 14.21
CA MET A 1 3.34 25.41 13.49
C MET A 1 4.00 24.04 13.68
N ILE A 2 3.89 23.14 12.69
CA ILE A 2 4.44 21.78 12.81
C ILE A 2 5.95 21.87 12.63
N ILE A 3 6.71 21.58 13.68
CA ILE A 3 8.17 21.50 13.60
C ILE A 3 8.51 20.22 12.82
N VAL A 4 8.86 20.38 11.54
CA VAL A 4 9.38 19.28 10.74
C VAL A 4 10.81 19.03 11.18
N PHE A 5 11.01 18.02 12.05
CA PHE A 5 12.33 17.55 12.41
C PHE A 5 13.01 16.99 11.15
N ARG A 6 13.98 17.73 10.58
CA ARG A 6 14.79 17.22 9.47
C ARG A 6 15.81 16.25 10.03
N PRO A 7 15.74 14.94 9.72
CA PRO A 7 16.71 13.97 10.24
C PRO A 7 18.11 14.37 9.77
N THR A 8 19.09 14.42 10.68
CA THR A 8 20.49 14.66 10.33
C THR A 8 21.00 13.53 9.44
N LYS A 9 21.88 13.81 8.46
CA LYS A 9 22.40 12.90 7.41
C LYS A 9 22.87 11.49 7.84
N ASN A 10 22.87 11.18 9.14
CA ASN A 10 23.34 9.94 9.74
C ASN A 10 22.27 8.84 9.88
N TYR A 11 20.97 9.11 9.66
CA TYR A 11 19.92 8.08 9.85
C TYR A 11 20.00 6.91 8.86
N LEU A 12 20.72 7.04 7.75
CA LEU A 12 20.91 5.97 6.76
C LEU A 12 22.25 5.22 6.91
N LYS A 13 23.11 5.61 7.86
CA LYS A 13 24.45 5.01 8.01
C LYS A 13 24.46 3.52 8.38
N HIS A 14 23.39 3.04 9.00
CA HIS A 14 23.26 1.64 9.40
C HIS A 14 22.68 0.75 8.28
N LEU A 15 22.23 1.36 7.18
CA LEU A 15 21.69 0.65 6.03
C LEU A 15 22.78 0.47 4.97
N PRO A 16 22.79 -0.65 4.25
CA PRO A 16 23.67 -0.82 3.10
C PRO A 16 23.38 0.25 2.03
N VAL A 17 24.36 0.51 1.16
CA VAL A 17 24.16 1.38 0.00
C VAL A 17 22.97 0.82 -0.80
N PRO A 18 21.95 1.63 -1.11
CA PRO A 18 20.80 1.16 -1.88
C PRO A 18 21.26 0.65 -3.24
N ASP A 19 20.94 -0.60 -3.53
CA ASP A 19 21.00 -1.10 -4.90
C ASP A 19 19.72 -0.64 -5.61
N PHE A 20 19.88 0.23 -6.60
CA PHE A 20 18.78 0.81 -7.36
C PHE A 20 18.28 -0.12 -8.47
N ASP A 21 19.04 -1.19 -8.76
CA ASP A 21 18.76 -2.12 -9.85
C ASP A 21 18.21 -3.47 -9.35
N VAL A 22 17.97 -3.63 -8.04
CA VAL A 22 17.43 -4.87 -7.42
C VAL A 22 16.18 -5.39 -8.14
N PHE A 23 15.33 -4.48 -8.62
CA PHE A 23 14.06 -4.80 -9.27
C PHE A 23 14.11 -4.59 -10.79
N LEU A 24 15.30 -4.32 -11.35
CA LEU A 24 15.49 -4.13 -12.78
C LEU A 24 15.39 -5.48 -13.50
N THR A 25 14.21 -5.78 -14.03
CA THR A 25 13.99 -7.02 -14.77
C THR A 25 14.42 -6.87 -16.23
N PRO A 26 14.78 -7.98 -16.92
CA PRO A 26 15.10 -7.94 -18.34
C PRO A 26 13.98 -7.36 -19.22
N CYS A 27 12.71 -7.57 -18.85
CA CYS A 27 11.58 -6.99 -19.58
C CYS A 27 11.50 -5.46 -19.42
N MET A 28 11.78 -4.93 -18.22
CA MET A 28 11.83 -3.49 -17.97
C MET A 28 12.98 -2.83 -18.73
N MET A 29 14.16 -3.44 -18.76
CA MET A 29 15.29 -2.93 -19.55
C MET A 29 14.95 -2.88 -21.04
N LYS A 30 14.33 -3.95 -21.57
CA LYS A 30 13.90 -4.03 -22.96
C LYS A 30 12.85 -2.96 -23.29
N GLU A 31 11.90 -2.72 -22.39
CA GLU A 31 10.90 -1.67 -22.56
C GLU A 31 11.53 -0.27 -22.51
N HIS A 32 12.44 -0.03 -21.58
CA HIS A 32 13.17 1.22 -21.50
C HIS A 32 13.95 1.50 -22.80
N ALA A 33 14.58 0.48 -23.39
CA ALA A 33 15.26 0.58 -24.68
C ALA A 33 14.28 0.87 -25.84
N ARG A 34 13.08 0.26 -25.86
CA ARG A 34 12.02 0.57 -26.84
C ARG A 34 11.59 2.03 -26.74
N MET A 35 11.32 2.51 -25.52
CA MET A 35 10.90 3.88 -25.25
C MET A 35 11.97 4.90 -25.63
N SER A 36 13.24 4.62 -25.32
CA SER A 36 14.38 5.46 -25.72
C SER A 36 14.46 5.63 -27.24
N LYS A 37 14.12 4.56 -27.99
CA LYS A 37 14.04 4.57 -29.45
C LYS A 37 12.73 5.15 -30.00
N LYS A 38 11.81 5.63 -29.15
CA LYS A 38 10.47 6.14 -29.51
C LYS A 38 9.66 5.16 -30.39
N GLN A 39 9.91 3.86 -30.27
CA GLN A 39 9.16 2.84 -31.00
C GLN A 39 7.78 2.71 -30.36
N GLU A 40 6.70 2.66 -31.15
CA GLU A 40 5.34 2.46 -30.62
C GLU A 40 5.18 1.07 -29.99
N MET A 41 4.30 0.95 -29.00
CA MET A 41 3.99 -0.33 -28.38
C MET A 41 3.14 -1.16 -29.35
N PRO A 42 3.44 -2.45 -29.58
CA PRO A 42 2.57 -3.33 -30.36
C PRO A 42 1.17 -3.36 -29.76
N LYS A 43 0.14 -3.19 -30.60
CA LYS A 43 -1.25 -3.31 -30.17
C LYS A 43 -1.56 -4.77 -29.83
N LEU A 44 -2.45 -4.95 -28.85
CA LEU A 44 -2.95 -6.27 -28.51
C LEU A 44 -3.72 -6.83 -29.71
N ASP A 45 -3.36 -8.04 -30.14
CA ASP A 45 -4.07 -8.72 -31.22
C ASP A 45 -5.37 -9.33 -30.69
N MET A 46 -6.49 -8.66 -30.99
CA MET A 46 -7.83 -9.12 -30.63
C MET A 46 -8.47 -10.01 -31.70
N SER A 47 -7.81 -10.22 -32.85
CA SER A 47 -8.39 -10.97 -33.98
C SER A 47 -8.70 -12.44 -33.64
N ARG A 48 -8.06 -12.98 -32.60
CA ARG A 48 -8.32 -14.33 -32.08
C ARG A 48 -9.66 -14.45 -31.35
N CYS A 49 -10.15 -13.35 -30.77
CA CYS A 49 -11.42 -13.30 -30.05
C CYS A 49 -12.61 -12.97 -30.96
N GLU A 50 -12.34 -12.60 -32.21
CA GLU A 50 -13.35 -12.26 -33.20
C GLU A 50 -13.54 -13.43 -34.18
N LEU A 51 -14.76 -13.59 -34.70
CA LEU A 51 -15.08 -14.52 -35.79
C LEU A 51 -15.48 -13.71 -37.03
N PRO A 52 -14.53 -13.04 -37.71
CA PRO A 52 -14.87 -12.29 -38.90
C PRO A 52 -15.35 -13.24 -40.01
N CYS A 53 -16.42 -12.85 -40.70
CA CYS A 53 -16.86 -13.55 -41.90
C CYS A 53 -15.73 -13.47 -42.94
N PRO A 54 -15.26 -14.60 -43.51
CA PRO A 54 -14.22 -14.56 -44.54
C PRO A 54 -14.73 -13.79 -45.77
N ALA A 55 -14.07 -12.67 -46.09
CA ALA A 55 -14.44 -11.80 -47.21
C ALA A 55 -13.66 -12.18 -48.47
N GLY A 56 -14.35 -12.61 -49.53
CA GLY A 56 -13.76 -12.84 -50.85
C GLY A 56 -14.68 -13.55 -51.84
N THR A 57 -14.78 -13.00 -53.06
CA THR A 57 -15.52 -13.51 -54.22
C THR A 57 -14.58 -14.22 -55.22
N SER A 58 -13.40 -14.72 -54.79
CA SER A 58 -12.40 -15.34 -55.68
C SER A 58 -11.89 -16.70 -55.17
N ARG A 59 -12.22 -17.75 -55.96
CA ARG A 59 -12.19 -19.19 -55.59
C ARG A 59 -10.91 -19.74 -54.95
N ALA A 60 -9.74 -19.08 -55.08
CA ALA A 60 -8.46 -19.57 -54.55
C ALA A 60 -8.05 -18.91 -53.21
N GLY A 61 -8.25 -17.59 -53.06
CA GLY A 61 -8.00 -16.86 -51.80
C GLY A 61 -8.97 -17.27 -50.69
N ASP A 62 -10.19 -17.63 -51.10
CA ASP A 62 -11.27 -18.07 -50.22
C ASP A 62 -10.85 -19.29 -49.39
N LYS A 63 -10.23 -20.32 -49.99
CA LYS A 63 -9.94 -21.60 -49.28
C LYS A 63 -8.96 -21.46 -48.11
N VAL A 64 -7.99 -20.54 -48.17
CA VAL A 64 -7.02 -20.32 -47.07
C VAL A 64 -7.70 -19.55 -45.93
N GLN A 65 -8.47 -18.52 -46.27
CA GLN A 65 -9.19 -17.71 -45.30
C GLN A 65 -10.28 -18.52 -44.58
N TRP A 66 -11.04 -19.34 -45.30
CA TRP A 66 -12.00 -20.28 -44.72
C TRP A 66 -11.34 -21.29 -43.78
N ARG A 67 -10.19 -21.86 -44.15
CA ARG A 67 -9.44 -22.75 -43.23
C ARG A 67 -9.00 -22.04 -41.95
N LYS A 68 -8.54 -20.79 -42.06
CA LYS A 68 -8.16 -19.97 -40.88
C LYS A 68 -9.38 -19.67 -40.00
N ALA A 69 -10.50 -19.27 -40.60
CA ALA A 69 -11.75 -18.98 -39.88
C ALA A 69 -12.29 -20.22 -39.18
N ILE A 70 -12.33 -21.38 -39.84
CA ILE A 70 -12.76 -22.66 -39.25
C ILE A 70 -11.83 -23.06 -38.10
N LYS A 71 -10.51 -22.92 -38.26
CA LYS A 71 -9.55 -23.22 -37.17
C LYS A 71 -9.79 -22.31 -35.96
N ASN A 72 -10.07 -21.03 -36.18
CA ASN A 72 -10.39 -20.08 -35.11
C ASN A 72 -11.72 -20.44 -34.43
N ALA A 73 -12.76 -20.74 -35.21
CA ALA A 73 -14.08 -21.16 -34.70
C ALA A 73 -13.99 -22.43 -33.84
N LYS A 74 -13.23 -23.43 -34.28
CA LYS A 74 -12.97 -24.64 -33.49
C LYS A 74 -12.28 -24.29 -32.16
N ALA A 75 -11.22 -23.50 -32.20
CA ALA A 75 -10.53 -23.08 -30.99
C ALA A 75 -11.45 -22.31 -30.03
N GLN A 76 -12.29 -21.41 -30.53
CA GLN A 76 -13.26 -20.68 -29.72
C GLN A 76 -14.34 -21.58 -29.13
N ASN A 77 -14.83 -22.57 -29.89
CA ASN A 77 -15.77 -23.55 -29.37
C ASN A 77 -15.18 -24.32 -28.17
N GLU A 78 -13.94 -24.78 -28.26
CA GLU A 78 -13.27 -25.43 -27.13
C GLU A 78 -13.13 -24.51 -25.91
N HIS A 79 -12.82 -23.22 -26.12
CA HIS A 79 -12.80 -22.24 -25.03
C HIS A 79 -14.18 -22.03 -24.40
N LEU A 80 -15.26 -22.03 -25.20
CA LEU A 80 -16.63 -21.91 -24.69
C LEU A 80 -17.05 -23.15 -23.91
N VAL A 81 -16.70 -24.36 -24.38
CA VAL A 81 -16.93 -25.61 -23.65
C VAL A 81 -16.19 -25.59 -22.31
N MET A 82 -14.91 -25.20 -22.30
CA MET A 82 -14.14 -25.07 -21.06
C MET A 82 -14.76 -24.02 -20.12
N ARG A 83 -15.20 -22.88 -20.66
CA ARG A 83 -15.89 -21.84 -19.88
C ARG A 83 -17.19 -22.37 -19.28
N GLN A 84 -17.97 -23.16 -20.01
CA GLN A 84 -19.19 -23.78 -19.52
C GLN A 84 -18.89 -24.71 -18.33
N ILE A 85 -17.90 -25.60 -18.47
CA ILE A 85 -17.47 -26.49 -17.37
C ILE A 85 -17.02 -25.68 -16.15
N ASN A 86 -16.23 -24.62 -16.35
CA ASN A 86 -15.79 -23.75 -15.26
C ASN A 86 -16.97 -23.05 -14.58
N LEU A 87 -17.99 -22.62 -15.34
CA LEU A 87 -19.18 -21.99 -14.78
C LEU A 87 -20.04 -22.98 -14.00
N GLU A 88 -20.17 -24.22 -14.47
CA GLU A 88 -20.87 -25.29 -13.74
C GLU A 88 -20.17 -25.59 -12.41
N LEU A 89 -18.83 -25.70 -12.41
CA LEU A 89 -18.05 -25.84 -11.18
C LEU A 89 -18.21 -24.63 -10.26
N MET A 90 -18.26 -23.41 -10.81
CA MET A 90 -18.49 -22.22 -10.01
C MET A 90 -19.90 -22.21 -9.41
N GLU A 91 -20.93 -22.58 -10.17
CA GLU A 91 -22.30 -22.64 -9.67
C GLU A 91 -22.43 -23.62 -8.49
N GLU A 92 -21.74 -24.77 -8.57
CA GLU A 92 -21.75 -25.79 -7.52
C GLU A 92 -20.97 -25.37 -6.27
N TYR A 93 -19.73 -24.88 -6.42
CA TYR A 93 -18.81 -24.72 -5.29
C TYR A 93 -18.57 -23.28 -4.84
N ALA A 94 -18.79 -22.29 -5.71
CA ALA A 94 -18.44 -20.92 -5.40
C ALA A 94 -19.31 -20.30 -4.29
N PRO A 95 -20.64 -20.50 -4.21
CA PRO A 95 -21.46 -19.87 -3.18
C PRO A 95 -20.99 -20.18 -1.76
N GLU A 96 -20.73 -21.46 -1.46
CA GLU A 96 -20.24 -21.89 -0.14
C GLU A 96 -18.82 -21.41 0.13
N SER A 97 -17.95 -21.46 -0.88
CA SER A 97 -16.57 -21.01 -0.79
C SER A 97 -16.50 -19.50 -0.50
N TYR A 98 -17.30 -18.69 -1.20
CA TYR A 98 -17.41 -17.25 -0.97
C TYR A 98 -18.01 -16.94 0.40
N LEU A 99 -19.03 -17.67 0.84
CA LEU A 99 -19.61 -17.47 2.18
C LEU A 99 -18.57 -17.77 3.28
N ARG A 100 -17.82 -18.87 3.14
CA ARG A 100 -16.72 -19.20 4.07
C ARG A 100 -15.66 -18.11 4.08
N ARG A 101 -15.22 -17.68 2.90
CA ARG A 101 -14.23 -16.62 2.74
C ARG A 101 -14.69 -15.30 3.37
N ASN A 102 -15.97 -14.95 3.23
CA ASN A 102 -16.53 -13.76 3.85
C ASN A 102 -16.49 -13.84 5.38
N LYS A 103 -16.86 -14.98 5.97
CA LYS A 103 -16.76 -15.20 7.42
C LYS A 103 -15.32 -15.06 7.93
N GLU A 104 -14.35 -15.61 7.18
CA GLU A 104 -12.92 -15.45 7.51
C GLU A 104 -12.50 -13.97 7.44
N LEU A 105 -12.95 -13.22 6.43
CA LEU A 105 -12.68 -11.77 6.34
C LEU A 105 -13.27 -10.99 7.51
N GLU A 106 -14.52 -11.29 7.90
CA GLU A 106 -15.17 -10.66 9.04
C GLU A 106 -14.40 -10.93 10.35
N GLN A 107 -13.90 -12.16 10.54
CA GLN A 107 -13.06 -12.51 11.69
C GLN A 107 -11.76 -11.72 11.69
N LEU A 108 -11.04 -11.65 10.57
CA LEU A 108 -9.80 -10.89 10.44
C LEU A 108 -10.02 -9.39 10.73
N CYS A 109 -11.11 -8.80 10.21
CA CYS A 109 -11.48 -7.42 10.51
C CYS A 109 -11.74 -7.22 12.01
N THR A 110 -12.49 -8.13 12.63
CA THR A 110 -12.81 -8.06 14.07
C THR A 110 -11.55 -8.15 14.93
N GLU A 111 -10.60 -9.02 14.56
CA GLU A 111 -9.32 -9.16 15.25
C GLU A 111 -8.46 -7.91 15.12
N ALA A 112 -8.32 -7.38 13.89
CA ALA A 112 -7.57 -6.15 13.64
C ALA A 112 -8.16 -4.95 14.40
N GLU A 113 -9.50 -4.84 14.45
CA GLU A 113 -10.17 -3.79 15.25
C GLU A 113 -9.90 -3.95 16.76
N ARG A 114 -9.89 -5.18 17.26
CA ARG A 114 -9.57 -5.47 18.67
C ARG A 114 -8.15 -5.06 19.01
N GLU A 115 -7.18 -5.40 18.16
CA GLU A 115 -5.78 -5.02 18.33
C GLU A 115 -5.59 -3.50 18.27
N LEU A 116 -6.30 -2.83 17.36
CA LEU A 116 -6.29 -1.37 17.25
C LEU A 116 -6.82 -0.71 18.54
N ARG A 117 -7.96 -1.20 19.07
CA ARG A 117 -8.53 -0.69 20.34
C ARG A 117 -7.55 -0.87 21.49
N ARG A 118 -6.99 -2.07 21.64
CA ARG A 118 -5.98 -2.38 22.67
C ARG A 118 -4.76 -1.46 22.58
N THR A 119 -4.24 -1.25 21.37
CA THR A 119 -3.07 -0.39 21.15
C THR A 119 -3.39 1.07 21.49
N LYS A 120 -4.59 1.56 21.12
CA LYS A 120 -5.05 2.90 21.49
C LYS A 120 -5.15 3.07 23.00
N GLU A 121 -5.70 2.09 23.71
CA GLU A 121 -5.78 2.11 25.18
C GLU A 121 -4.38 2.19 25.82
N GLN A 122 -3.43 1.38 25.35
CA GLN A 122 -2.04 1.43 25.81
C GLN A 122 -1.39 2.79 25.57
N VAL A 123 -1.61 3.39 24.39
CA VAL A 123 -1.13 4.74 24.08
C VAL A 123 -1.74 5.78 25.00
N MET A 124 -3.06 5.71 25.27
CA MET A 124 -3.73 6.61 26.20
C MET A 124 -3.20 6.45 27.63
N GLU A 125 -2.93 5.23 28.09
CA GLU A 125 -2.34 4.98 29.39
C GLU A 125 -0.95 5.62 29.51
N ILE A 126 -0.10 5.47 28.49
CA ILE A 126 1.21 6.14 28.44
C ILE A 126 1.04 7.66 28.47
N HIS A 127 0.10 8.22 27.71
CA HIS A 127 -0.18 9.65 27.74
C HIS A 127 -0.65 10.14 29.12
N ALA A 128 -1.52 9.38 29.78
CA ALA A 128 -2.00 9.70 31.13
C ALA A 128 -0.85 9.69 32.14
N ARG A 129 -0.01 8.64 32.13
CA ARG A 129 1.18 8.56 33.00
C ARG A 129 2.15 9.72 32.76
N ARG A 130 2.45 10.04 31.49
CA ARG A 130 3.31 11.19 31.13
C ARG A 130 2.72 12.51 31.63
N LYS A 131 1.41 12.72 31.44
CA LYS A 131 0.72 13.93 31.90
C LYS A 131 0.82 14.08 33.42
N MET A 132 0.59 13.01 34.18
CA MET A 132 0.70 13.05 35.65
C MET A 132 2.12 13.38 36.10
N ALA A 133 3.13 12.73 35.52
CA ALA A 133 4.53 13.01 35.84
C ALA A 133 4.93 14.46 35.51
N GLN A 134 4.47 14.99 34.38
CA GLN A 134 4.73 16.39 33.98
C GLN A 134 4.04 17.40 34.90
N LEU A 135 2.80 17.13 35.33
CA LEU A 135 2.08 18.00 36.26
C LEU A 135 2.75 18.03 37.63
N GLU A 136 3.22 16.87 38.11
CA GLU A 136 3.94 16.78 39.39
C GLU A 136 5.28 17.53 39.34
N ALA A 137 6.09 17.28 38.31
CA ALA A 137 7.34 18.01 38.11
C ALA A 137 7.10 19.52 37.95
N GLY A 138 6.05 19.92 37.25
CA GLY A 138 5.66 21.32 37.09
C GLY A 138 5.26 22.00 38.39
N ARG A 139 4.61 21.26 39.32
CA ARG A 139 4.30 21.75 40.66
C ARG A 139 5.57 22.00 41.47
N GLN A 140 6.49 21.04 41.47
CA GLN A 140 7.77 21.16 42.18
C GLN A 140 8.62 22.32 41.64
N LEU A 141 8.66 22.50 40.32
CA LEU A 141 9.36 23.63 39.70
C LEU A 141 8.79 24.98 40.16
N LYS A 142 7.47 25.12 40.22
CA LYS A 142 6.83 26.37 40.71
C LYS A 142 7.15 26.67 42.17
N GLU A 143 7.20 25.64 43.01
CA GLU A 143 7.55 25.79 44.43
C GLU A 143 9.01 26.23 44.59
N LEU A 144 9.93 25.57 43.87
CA LEU A 144 11.35 25.93 43.88
C LEU A 144 11.59 27.33 43.31
N GLU A 145 10.89 27.70 42.24
CA GLU A 145 10.94 29.05 41.67
C GLU A 145 10.46 30.09 42.68
N GLY A 146 9.33 29.85 43.36
CA GLY A 146 8.81 30.74 44.40
C GLY A 146 9.78 30.90 45.58
N SER A 147 10.38 29.80 46.05
CA SER A 147 11.39 29.83 47.11
C SER A 147 12.64 30.59 46.69
N TRP A 148 13.12 30.37 45.46
CA TRP A 148 14.25 31.09 44.90
C TRP A 148 13.97 32.59 44.80
N VAL A 149 12.82 33.02 44.26
CA VAL A 149 12.42 34.43 44.19
C VAL A 149 12.37 35.05 45.59
N ALA A 150 11.80 34.34 46.57
CA ALA A 150 11.73 34.83 47.95
C ALA A 150 13.11 35.01 48.58
N MET A 151 14.03 34.04 48.40
CA MET A 151 15.40 34.11 48.91
C MET A 151 16.18 35.25 48.26
N VAL A 152 16.09 35.40 46.93
CA VAL A 152 16.73 36.50 46.19
C VAL A 152 16.20 37.85 46.69
N THR A 153 14.87 37.99 46.82
CA THR A 153 14.24 39.22 47.30
C THR A 153 14.68 39.56 48.73
N ASN A 154 14.77 38.57 49.61
CA ASN A 154 15.23 38.76 50.99
C ASN A 154 16.70 39.23 51.03
N ASN A 155 17.57 38.60 50.24
CA ASN A 155 18.97 39.02 50.11
C ASN A 155 19.09 40.48 49.62
N TYR A 156 18.29 40.88 48.62
CA TYR A 156 18.27 42.28 48.16
C TYR A 156 17.83 43.25 49.25
N ARG A 157 16.83 42.90 50.07
CA ARG A 157 16.38 43.74 51.20
C ARG A 157 17.47 43.90 52.25
N LEU A 158 18.14 42.81 52.64
CA LEU A 158 19.22 42.85 53.63
C LEU A 158 20.39 43.73 53.18
N VAL A 159 20.85 43.56 51.94
CA VAL A 159 21.93 44.37 51.36
C VAL A 159 21.50 45.83 51.19
N GLY A 160 20.25 46.09 50.81
CA GLY A 160 19.71 47.43 50.65
C GLY A 160 19.52 48.20 51.97
N SER A 161 19.24 47.51 53.08
CA SER A 161 19.14 48.13 54.41
C SER A 161 20.50 48.42 55.07
N HIS A 162 21.61 47.94 54.51
CA HIS A 162 22.97 48.18 54.99
C HIS A 162 23.72 49.24 54.17
N ARG A 163 23.00 50.05 53.39
CA ARG A 163 23.48 51.30 52.75
C ARG A 163 22.65 52.46 53.26
#